data_AF-A0A1Y2FP50-F1
#
_entry.id   AF-A0A1Y2FP50-F1
#
_cell.length_a   1.000
_cell.length_b   1.000
_cell.length_c   1.000
_cell.angle_alpha   90.00
_cell.angle_beta   90.00
_cell.angle_gamma   90.00
#
_symmetry.space_group_name_H-M   'P 1'
#
loop_
_entity.id
_entity.type
_entity.pdbx_description
1 polymer ?
#
loop_
_entity_poly.entity_id
_entity_poly.type
_entity_poly.pdbx_seq_one_letter_code
_entity_poly.pdbx_strand_id
1 'polypeptide(L)'
;MPSCNTGKCVNDNICDCSSTGFIGRYCNEYRKLERCRLLDIIFMSTSIIMIFTSIILFILLFQLRDNVIIKGGSVEFSSLILVGSVFNALYLLTTTTEKTKLICLLNDFFSTLFYILQRISQNELLYIQNGISVLIKDLVGSIGCVICTFSVFYFLFIRKLRKIYIQKKLEKEEKSIFENNIQYN
;
A
#
# COMPACT_ATOMS: atom_id res chain seq x y z
N MET A 1 -36.47 -15.83 17.89
CA MET A 1 -36.33 -14.42 17.47
C MET A 1 -34.88 -14.20 17.07
N PRO A 2 -34.58 -13.57 15.92
CA PRO A 2 -33.20 -13.22 15.60
C PRO A 2 -32.68 -12.22 16.66
N SER A 3 -31.47 -12.45 17.18
CA SER A 3 -30.90 -11.58 18.23
C SER A 3 -30.23 -10.37 17.60
N CYS A 4 -30.53 -9.17 18.11
CA CYS A 4 -29.89 -7.91 17.70
C CYS A 4 -28.45 -7.75 18.20
N ASN A 5 -27.67 -8.82 18.35
CA ASN A 5 -26.28 -8.83 18.86
C ASN A 5 -26.00 -7.73 19.91
N THR A 6 -25.19 -6.72 19.56
CA THR A 6 -24.81 -5.58 20.42
C THR A 6 -25.72 -4.35 20.28
N GLY A 7 -26.70 -4.37 19.38
CA GLY A 7 -27.64 -3.28 19.13
C GLY A 7 -28.95 -3.38 19.92
N LYS A 8 -29.77 -2.33 19.85
CA LYS A 8 -31.06 -2.25 20.56
C LYS A 8 -32.20 -2.73 19.66
N CYS A 9 -33.03 -3.66 20.12
CA CYS A 9 -34.21 -4.08 19.36
C CYS A 9 -35.28 -2.98 19.43
N VAL A 10 -35.74 -2.47 18.29
CA VAL A 10 -36.78 -1.43 18.21
C VAL A 10 -38.12 -2.02 17.75
N ASN A 11 -38.08 -3.10 16.98
CA ASN A 11 -39.25 -3.79 16.46
C ASN A 11 -38.92 -5.26 16.21
N ASP A 12 -39.92 -6.11 15.96
CA ASP A 12 -39.79 -7.57 15.88
C ASP A 12 -38.72 -8.08 14.89
N ASN A 13 -38.26 -7.24 13.96
CA ASN A 13 -37.16 -7.56 13.02
C ASN A 13 -36.24 -6.36 12.70
N ILE A 14 -36.27 -5.29 13.49
CA ILE A 14 -35.48 -4.07 13.24
C ILE A 14 -34.63 -3.78 14.48
N CYS A 15 -33.32 -3.85 14.29
CA CYS A 15 -32.33 -3.47 15.29
C CYS A 15 -31.83 -2.05 15.01
N ASP A 16 -31.76 -1.23 16.05
CA ASP A 16 -31.05 0.03 16.04
C ASP A 16 -29.58 -0.22 16.39
N CYS A 17 -28.73 -0.04 15.38
CA CYS A 17 -27.28 -0.20 15.48
C CYS A 17 -26.56 1.13 15.73
N SER A 18 -27.28 2.23 15.95
CA SER A 18 -26.69 3.58 16.05
C SER A 18 -25.69 3.72 17.20
N SER A 19 -25.88 2.98 18.30
CA SER A 19 -24.95 2.91 19.43
C SER A 19 -23.80 1.90 19.23
N THR A 20 -23.67 1.31 18.04
CA THR A 20 -22.67 0.28 17.75
C THR A 20 -21.79 0.70 16.56
N GLY A 21 -20.56 0.20 16.49
CA GLY A 21 -19.69 0.34 15.31
C GLY A 21 -20.13 -0.50 14.09
N PHE A 22 -21.29 -1.16 14.16
CA PHE A 22 -21.79 -2.10 13.17
C PHE A 22 -23.03 -1.54 12.45
N ILE A 23 -23.27 -2.06 11.26
CA ILE A 23 -24.43 -1.77 10.41
C ILE A 23 -25.14 -3.09 10.04
N GLY A 24 -26.21 -3.00 9.25
CA GLY A 24 -27.00 -4.14 8.79
C GLY A 24 -28.20 -4.44 9.69
N ARG A 25 -29.09 -5.34 9.24
CA ARG A 25 -30.35 -5.64 9.97
C ARG A 25 -30.13 -6.21 11.37
N TYR A 26 -28.98 -6.84 11.63
CA TYR A 26 -28.64 -7.50 12.89
C TYR A 26 -27.36 -6.93 13.55
N CYS A 27 -26.94 -5.73 13.14
CA CYS A 27 -25.74 -5.05 13.67
C CYS A 27 -24.48 -5.93 13.67
N ASN A 28 -24.28 -6.72 12.60
CA ASN A 28 -23.17 -7.67 12.46
C ASN A 28 -22.25 -7.34 11.29
N GLU A 29 -22.58 -6.32 10.49
CA GLU A 29 -21.77 -5.91 9.35
C GLU A 29 -20.88 -4.74 9.75
N TYR A 30 -19.59 -4.80 9.41
CA TYR A 30 -18.70 -3.66 9.62
C TYR A 30 -19.03 -2.55 8.62
N ARG A 31 -19.02 -1.29 9.08
CA ARG A 31 -19.22 -0.14 8.19
C ARG A 31 -18.17 -0.14 7.09
N LYS A 32 -18.61 -0.21 5.82
CA LYS A 32 -17.70 -0.14 4.66
C LYS A 32 -17.01 1.22 4.67
N LEU A 33 -15.68 1.24 4.81
CA LEU A 33 -14.93 2.48 4.80
C LEU A 33 -15.08 3.18 3.46
N GLU A 34 -15.53 4.44 3.52
CA GLU A 34 -15.57 5.32 2.38
C GLU A 34 -14.12 5.66 1.95
N ARG A 35 -13.81 5.45 0.66
CA ARG A 35 -12.49 5.75 0.11
C ARG A 35 -12.26 7.26 0.07
N CYS A 36 -11.07 7.70 0.48
CA CYS A 36 -10.69 9.10 0.39
C CYS A 36 -10.14 9.39 -1.01
N ARG A 37 -10.90 10.13 -1.84
CA ARG A 37 -10.51 10.46 -3.22
C ARG A 37 -9.13 11.10 -3.34
N LEU A 38 -8.76 11.97 -2.38
CA LEU A 38 -7.46 12.65 -2.39
C LEU A 38 -6.30 11.66 -2.28
N LEU A 39 -6.42 10.67 -1.40
CA LEU A 39 -5.40 9.66 -1.18
C LEU A 39 -5.27 8.73 -2.40
N ASP A 40 -6.37 8.40 -3.05
CA ASP A 40 -6.35 7.61 -4.30
C ASP A 40 -5.64 8.39 -5.43
N ILE A 41 -5.89 9.70 -5.56
CA ILE A 41 -5.19 10.56 -6.54
C ILE A 41 -3.68 10.60 -6.28
N ILE A 42 -3.25 10.78 -5.02
CA ILE A 42 -1.83 10.82 -4.65
C ILE A 42 -1.14 9.49 -4.98
N PHE A 43 -1.78 8.37 -4.66
CA PHE A 43 -1.21 7.06 -4.96
C PHE A 43 -1.12 6.82 -6.47
N MET A 44 -2.16 7.19 -7.22
CA MET A 44 -2.19 7.04 -8.67
C MET A 44 -1.10 7.91 -9.34
N SER A 45 -0.93 9.17 -8.92
CA SER A 45 0.12 10.05 -9.45
C SER A 45 1.51 9.50 -9.14
N THR A 46 1.72 9.02 -7.91
CA THR A 46 3.01 8.45 -7.49
C THR A 46 3.37 7.23 -8.32
N SER A 47 2.41 6.32 -8.56
CA SER A 47 2.64 5.14 -9.40
C SER A 47 3.00 5.49 -10.84
N ILE A 48 2.32 6.47 -11.45
CA ILE A 48 2.60 6.89 -12.83
C ILE A 48 4.02 7.44 -12.93
N ILE A 49 4.43 8.30 -11.98
CA ILE A 49 5.79 8.84 -11.93
C ILE A 49 6.81 7.71 -11.82
N MET A 50 6.60 6.75 -10.90
CA MET A 50 7.51 5.62 -10.76
C MET A 50 7.65 4.82 -12.07
N ILE A 51 6.54 4.48 -12.73
CA ILE A 51 6.59 3.73 -14.00
C ILE A 51 7.37 4.50 -15.06
N PHE A 52 7.09 5.80 -15.21
CA PHE A 52 7.78 6.63 -16.19
C PHE A 52 9.28 6.72 -15.92
N THR A 53 9.68 6.95 -14.66
CA THR A 53 11.10 6.96 -14.27
C THR A 53 11.77 5.61 -14.51
N SER A 54 11.10 4.49 -14.23
CA SER A 54 11.63 3.15 -14.47
C SER A 54 11.83 2.87 -15.96
N ILE A 55 10.91 3.31 -16.82
CA ILE A 55 11.06 3.17 -18.28
C ILE A 55 12.25 3.98 -18.80
N ILE A 56 12.42 5.23 -18.37
CA ILE A 56 13.57 6.07 -18.78
C ILE A 56 14.88 5.40 -18.36
N LEU A 57 14.99 4.96 -17.09
CA LEU A 57 16.18 4.28 -16.59
C LEU A 57 16.46 2.99 -17.36
N PHE A 58 15.42 2.24 -17.73
CA PHE A 58 15.56 1.05 -18.55
C PHE A 58 16.14 1.36 -19.94
N ILE A 59 15.65 2.40 -20.61
CA ILE A 59 16.17 2.84 -21.91
C ILE A 59 17.63 3.30 -21.78
N LEU A 60 17.95 4.09 -20.76
CA LEU A 60 19.32 4.57 -20.51
C LEU A 60 20.28 3.41 -20.23
N LEU A 61 19.89 2.44 -19.41
CA LEU A 61 20.69 1.24 -19.18
C LEU A 61 20.91 0.43 -20.45
N PHE A 62 19.89 0.35 -21.32
CA PHE A 62 20.00 -0.35 -22.59
C PHE A 62 21.00 0.34 -23.53
N GLN A 63 20.93 1.66 -23.66
CA GLN A 63 21.85 2.45 -24.49
C GLN A 63 23.29 2.43 -23.96
N LEU A 64 23.45 2.42 -22.64
CA LEU A 64 24.76 2.49 -22.00
C LEU A 64 25.40 1.12 -21.75
N ARG A 65 24.74 0.02 -22.16
CA ARG A 65 25.18 -1.36 -21.92
C ARG A 65 26.58 -1.67 -22.46
N ASP A 66 26.97 -1.04 -23.55
CA ASP A 66 28.24 -1.32 -24.23
C ASP A 66 29.44 -0.59 -23.58
N ASN A 67 29.19 0.34 -22.65
CA ASN A 67 30.26 1.03 -21.94
C ASN A 67 30.95 0.10 -20.93
N VAL A 68 32.27 -0.01 -21.02
CA VAL A 68 33.10 -0.89 -20.18
C VAL A 68 32.90 -0.64 -18.68
N ILE A 69 32.67 0.63 -18.31
CA ILE A 69 32.40 1.05 -16.93
C ILE A 69 31.11 0.40 -16.40
N ILE A 70 30.05 0.38 -17.22
CA ILE A 70 28.72 -0.09 -16.82
C ILE A 70 28.65 -1.62 -16.90
N LYS A 71 29.43 -2.23 -17.79
CA LYS A 71 29.60 -3.69 -17.84
C LYS A 71 30.12 -4.27 -16.52
N GLY A 72 30.88 -3.49 -15.74
CA GLY A 72 31.33 -3.85 -14.40
C GLY A 72 30.26 -3.78 -13.30
N GLY A 73 29.16 -3.04 -13.52
CA GLY A 73 28.12 -2.77 -12.52
C GLY A 73 26.97 -3.78 -12.44
N SER A 74 27.11 -4.98 -13.04
CA SER A 74 26.04 -5.98 -13.19
C SER A 74 24.74 -5.37 -13.75
N VAL A 75 24.76 -5.07 -15.06
CA VAL A 75 23.58 -4.60 -15.81
C VAL A 75 22.38 -5.53 -15.60
N GLU A 76 22.62 -6.83 -15.47
CA GLU A 76 21.61 -7.86 -15.21
C GLU A 76 20.89 -7.60 -13.88
N PHE A 77 21.64 -7.34 -12.81
CA PHE A 77 21.07 -7.04 -11.51
C PHE A 77 20.27 -5.72 -11.51
N SER A 78 20.81 -4.69 -12.15
CA SER A 78 20.14 -3.40 -12.30
C SER A 78 18.82 -3.53 -13.07
N SER A 79 18.79 -4.37 -14.11
CA SER A 79 17.56 -4.66 -14.87
C SER A 79 16.51 -5.38 -14.03
N LEU A 80 16.92 -6.31 -13.14
CA LEU A 80 16.02 -7.02 -12.24
C LEU A 80 15.33 -6.08 -11.24
N ILE A 81 16.07 -5.15 -10.65
CA ILE A 81 15.52 -4.14 -9.72
C ILE A 81 14.49 -3.27 -10.42
N LEU A 82 14.79 -2.82 -11.64
CA LEU A 82 13.86 -2.01 -12.43
C LEU A 82 12.56 -2.77 -12.72
N VAL A 83 12.65 -4.04 -13.11
CA VAL A 83 11.48 -4.90 -13.31
C VAL A 83 10.65 -5.03 -12.02
N GLY A 84 11.29 -5.26 -10.87
CA GLY A 84 10.62 -5.30 -9.57
C GLY A 84 9.90 -3.98 -9.23
N SER A 85 10.51 -2.83 -9.54
CA SER A 85 9.92 -1.52 -9.32
C SER A 85 8.64 -1.29 -10.14
N VAL A 86 8.61 -1.78 -11.39
CA VAL A 86 7.43 -1.68 -12.27
C VAL A 86 6.29 -2.53 -11.71
N PHE A 87 6.57 -3.76 -11.27
CA PHE A 87 5.55 -4.61 -10.63
C PHE A 87 4.98 -3.97 -9.36
N ASN A 88 5.81 -3.32 -8.55
CA ASN A 88 5.35 -2.59 -7.37
C ASN A 88 4.42 -1.41 -7.75
N ALA A 89 4.78 -0.65 -8.78
CA ALA A 89 3.94 0.44 -9.25
C ALA A 89 2.58 -0.06 -9.79
N LEU A 90 2.58 -1.18 -10.51
CA LEU A 90 1.35 -1.85 -10.96
C LEU A 90 0.50 -2.33 -9.79
N TYR A 91 1.11 -2.92 -8.76
CA TYR A 91 0.43 -3.32 -7.52
C TYR A 91 -0.25 -2.14 -6.81
N LEU A 92 0.41 -0.99 -6.75
CA LEU A 92 -0.17 0.23 -6.19
C LEU A 92 -1.38 0.70 -7.03
N LEU A 93 -1.31 0.63 -8.36
CA LEU A 93 -2.44 0.95 -9.24
C LEU A 93 -3.63 0.00 -9.01
N THR A 94 -3.41 -1.32 -8.92
CA THR A 94 -4.48 -2.30 -8.62
C THR A 94 -5.03 -2.16 -7.21
N THR A 95 -4.31 -1.51 -6.31
CA THR A 95 -4.79 -1.19 -4.97
C THR A 95 -5.78 -0.03 -4.97
N THR A 96 -5.59 0.96 -5.85
CA THR A 96 -6.48 2.12 -5.99
C THR A 96 -7.79 1.83 -6.74
N THR A 97 -7.83 0.82 -7.60
CA THR A 97 -9.05 0.48 -8.35
C THR A 97 -10.11 -0.21 -7.49
N GLU A 98 -11.35 -0.23 -7.96
CA GLU A 98 -12.43 -0.94 -7.27
C GLU A 98 -12.11 -2.44 -7.17
N LYS A 99 -12.38 -3.04 -6.00
CA LYS A 99 -11.99 -4.43 -5.74
C LYS A 99 -13.01 -5.37 -6.39
N THR A 100 -12.63 -5.95 -7.52
CA THR A 100 -13.26 -7.16 -8.05
C THR A 100 -12.53 -8.40 -7.50
N LYS A 101 -13.18 -9.57 -7.55
CA LYS A 101 -12.56 -10.84 -7.10
C LYS A 101 -11.23 -11.11 -7.81
N LEU A 102 -11.18 -10.84 -9.12
CA LEU A 102 -9.98 -11.02 -9.94
C LEU A 102 -8.88 -10.01 -9.57
N ILE A 103 -9.22 -8.75 -9.32
CA ILE A 103 -8.24 -7.74 -8.86
C ILE A 103 -7.66 -8.13 -7.50
N CYS A 104 -8.45 -8.68 -6.58
CA CYS A 104 -7.94 -9.14 -5.30
C CYS A 104 -6.90 -10.27 -5.47
N LEU A 105 -7.19 -11.26 -6.31
CA LEU A 105 -6.25 -12.36 -6.61
C LEU A 105 -4.97 -11.84 -7.28
N LEU A 106 -5.09 -10.95 -8.27
CA LEU A 106 -3.93 -10.33 -8.91
C LEU A 106 -3.09 -9.53 -7.91
N ASN A 107 -3.74 -8.78 -7.01
CA ASN A 107 -3.05 -7.97 -6.03
C ASN A 107 -2.23 -8.84 -5.05
N ASP A 108 -2.79 -9.97 -4.62
CA ASP A 108 -2.09 -10.93 -3.75
C ASP A 108 -0.91 -11.59 -4.46
N PHE A 109 -1.11 -11.97 -5.72
CA PHE A 109 -0.05 -12.50 -6.58
C PHE A 109 1.10 -11.50 -6.77
N PHE A 110 0.80 -10.26 -7.16
CA PHE A 110 1.82 -9.22 -7.37
C PHE A 110 2.55 -8.86 -6.07
N SER A 111 1.85 -8.81 -4.93
CA SER A 111 2.46 -8.58 -3.63
C SER A 111 3.48 -9.67 -3.28
N THR A 112 3.13 -10.93 -3.54
CA THR A 112 4.00 -12.07 -3.27
C THR A 112 5.21 -12.07 -4.21
N LEU A 113 4.99 -11.85 -5.50
CA LEU A 113 6.05 -11.77 -6.50
C LEU A 113 7.05 -10.66 -6.18
N PHE A 114 6.55 -9.47 -5.85
CA PHE A 114 7.38 -8.33 -5.45
C PHE A 114 8.24 -8.66 -4.22
N TYR A 115 7.64 -9.27 -3.19
CA TYR A 115 8.39 -9.65 -1.98
C TYR A 115 9.52 -10.65 -2.28
N ILE A 116 9.25 -11.66 -3.13
CA ILE A 116 10.25 -12.65 -3.53
C ILE A 116 11.39 -11.98 -4.33
N LEU A 117 11.06 -11.16 -5.33
CA LEU A 117 12.05 -10.44 -6.13
C LEU A 117 12.92 -9.51 -5.27
N GLN A 118 12.32 -8.81 -4.31
CA GLN A 118 13.04 -7.96 -3.37
C GLN A 118 14.02 -8.79 -2.54
N ARG A 119 13.60 -9.94 -2.02
CA ARG A 119 14.46 -10.85 -1.26
C ARG A 119 15.62 -11.40 -2.08
N ILE A 120 15.37 -11.83 -3.32
CA ILE A 120 16.42 -12.31 -4.23
C ILE A 120 17.42 -11.18 -4.50
N SER A 121 16.94 -9.97 -4.78
CA SER A 121 17.82 -8.83 -5.05
C SER A 121 18.76 -8.53 -3.88
N GLN A 122 18.27 -8.60 -2.64
CA GLN A 122 19.10 -8.37 -1.45
C GLN A 122 20.15 -9.46 -1.24
N ASN A 123 19.80 -10.72 -1.54
CA ASN A 123 20.72 -11.85 -1.39
C ASN A 123 21.86 -11.83 -2.42
N GLU A 124 21.57 -11.48 -3.68
CA GLU A 124 22.58 -11.35 -4.74
C GLU A 124 23.52 -10.16 -4.50
N LEU A 125 22.99 -9.05 -3.98
CA LEU A 125 23.81 -7.89 -3.59
C LEU A 125 24.83 -8.28 -2.50
N LEU A 126 24.42 -9.11 -1.54
CA LEU A 126 25.30 -9.67 -0.51
C LEU A 126 26.41 -10.55 -1.10
N TYR A 127 26.15 -11.27 -2.19
CA TYR A 127 27.09 -12.22 -2.80
C TYR A 127 28.15 -11.53 -3.69
N ILE A 128 27.75 -10.59 -4.56
CA ILE A 128 28.64 -9.88 -5.50
C ILE A 128 29.68 -9.01 -4.76
N GLN A 129 29.35 -8.64 -3.54
CA GLN A 129 30.08 -7.70 -2.73
C GLN A 129 31.35 -8.26 -2.05
N ASN A 130 31.84 -9.44 -2.46
CA ASN A 130 33.07 -10.06 -1.92
C ASN A 130 34.39 -9.50 -2.52
N GLY A 131 34.34 -8.54 -3.47
CA GLY A 131 35.55 -8.00 -4.13
C GLY A 131 35.59 -6.48 -4.39
N ILE A 132 34.56 -5.71 -4.02
CA ILE A 132 34.51 -4.25 -4.21
C ILE A 132 35.00 -3.54 -2.94
N SER A 133 35.64 -2.35 -3.09
CA SER A 133 35.98 -1.45 -1.99
C SER A 133 34.81 -1.32 -1.00
N VAL A 134 35.08 -1.70 0.25
CA VAL A 134 34.11 -1.76 1.35
C VAL A 134 33.32 -0.45 1.47
N LEU A 135 33.96 0.69 1.20
CA LEU A 135 33.36 2.02 1.33
C LEU A 135 32.20 2.29 0.35
N ILE A 136 32.31 1.88 -0.91
CA ILE A 136 31.28 2.12 -1.93
C ILE A 136 30.11 1.16 -1.75
N LYS A 137 30.43 -0.08 -1.33
CA LYS A 137 29.48 -1.12 -0.95
C LYS A 137 28.60 -0.67 0.22
N ASP A 138 29.20 -0.08 1.24
CA ASP A 138 28.47 0.43 2.40
C ASP A 138 27.62 1.65 2.03
N LEU A 139 28.10 2.53 1.15
CA LEU A 139 27.36 3.71 0.70
C LEU A 139 26.09 3.34 -0.08
N VAL A 140 26.20 2.47 -1.10
CA VAL A 140 25.07 2.09 -1.96
C VAL A 140 24.06 1.22 -1.21
N GLY A 141 24.55 0.27 -0.40
CA GLY A 141 23.70 -0.54 0.47
C GLY A 141 22.94 0.32 1.49
N SER A 142 23.62 1.29 2.09
CA SER A 142 23.02 2.24 3.05
C SER A 142 21.95 3.11 2.39
N ILE A 143 22.22 3.69 1.21
CA ILE A 143 21.24 4.53 0.49
C ILE A 143 20.02 3.70 0.05
N GLY A 144 20.25 2.50 -0.49
CA GLY A 144 19.16 1.59 -0.88
C GLY A 144 18.30 1.16 0.31
N CYS A 145 18.92 0.86 1.45
CA CYS A 145 18.22 0.59 2.70
C CYS A 145 17.44 1.82 3.16
N VAL A 146 18.03 3.02 3.15
CA VAL A 146 17.35 4.26 3.55
C VAL A 146 16.11 4.50 2.69
N ILE A 147 16.21 4.34 1.37
CA ILE A 147 15.07 4.50 0.45
C ILE A 147 14.00 3.43 0.70
N CYS A 148 14.39 2.17 0.89
CA CYS A 148 13.44 1.09 1.20
C CYS A 148 12.77 1.31 2.56
N THR A 149 13.52 1.72 3.57
CA THR A 149 13.05 2.01 4.91
C THR A 149 12.12 3.22 4.90
N PHE A 150 12.43 4.29 4.16
CA PHE A 150 11.52 5.42 3.96
C PHE A 150 10.25 5.01 3.23
N SER A 151 10.33 4.12 2.24
CA SER A 151 9.16 3.61 1.52
C SER A 151 8.26 2.76 2.43
N VAL A 152 8.84 1.90 3.26
CA VAL A 152 8.12 1.09 4.25
C VAL A 152 7.53 1.95 5.35
N PHE A 153 8.30 2.91 5.89
CA PHE A 153 7.79 3.86 6.89
C PHE A 153 6.68 4.71 6.32
N TYR A 154 6.82 5.23 5.10
CA TYR A 154 5.76 5.96 4.41
C TYR A 154 4.49 5.10 4.32
N PHE A 155 4.62 3.84 3.90
CA PHE A 155 3.49 2.92 3.81
C PHE A 155 2.84 2.64 5.19
N LEU A 156 3.64 2.37 6.23
CA LEU A 156 3.16 2.12 7.60
C LEU A 156 2.52 3.36 8.23
N PHE A 157 3.15 4.52 8.06
CA PHE A 157 2.63 5.80 8.55
C PHE A 157 1.36 6.17 7.82
N ILE A 158 1.28 6.04 6.50
CA ILE A 158 0.01 6.27 5.79
C ILE A 158 -1.05 5.29 6.26
N ARG A 159 -0.72 4.01 6.47
CA ARG A 159 -1.70 3.03 6.98
C ARG A 159 -2.20 3.40 8.39
N LYS A 160 -1.30 3.85 9.28
CA LYS A 160 -1.63 4.26 10.65
C LYS A 160 -2.38 5.59 10.70
N LEU A 161 -1.96 6.58 9.91
CA LEU A 161 -2.62 7.87 9.75
C LEU A 161 -4.00 7.69 9.14
N ARG A 162 -4.15 6.79 8.17
CA ARG A 162 -5.46 6.41 7.63
C ARG A 162 -6.34 5.84 8.75
N LYS A 163 -5.84 4.89 9.55
CA LYS A 163 -6.59 4.34 10.70
C LYS A 163 -7.03 5.42 11.69
N ILE A 164 -6.13 6.34 12.06
CA ILE A 164 -6.43 7.46 12.97
C ILE A 164 -7.46 8.41 12.37
N TYR A 165 -7.32 8.74 11.08
CA TYR A 165 -8.25 9.59 10.35
C TYR A 165 -9.66 8.99 10.34
N ILE A 166 -9.75 7.68 10.07
CA ILE A 166 -11.02 6.94 10.09
C ILE A 166 -11.65 7.01 11.49
N GLN A 167 -10.86 6.77 12.54
CA GLN A 167 -11.35 6.82 13.91
C GLN A 167 -11.90 8.20 14.29
N LYS A 168 -11.16 9.28 13.99
CA LYS A 168 -11.63 10.66 14.24
C LYS A 168 -12.88 11.01 13.44
N LYS A 169 -13.02 10.49 12.21
CA LYS A 169 -14.23 10.69 11.40
C LYS A 169 -15.44 10.03 12.07
N LEU A 170 -15.29 8.79 12.55
CA LEU A 170 -16.35 8.06 13.25
C LEU A 170 -16.78 8.79 14.55
N GLU A 171 -15.82 9.25 15.35
CA GLU A 171 -16.11 10.00 16.59
C GLU A 171 -16.88 11.30 16.30
N LYS A 172 -16.60 11.98 15.17
CA LYS A 172 -17.30 13.21 14.79
C LYS A 172 -18.74 12.93 14.34
N GLU A 173 -18.95 11.85 13.60
CA GLU A 173 -20.29 11.42 13.18
C GLU A 173 -21.14 11.01 14.39
N GLU A 174 -20.57 10.28 15.34
CA GLU A 174 -21.25 9.86 16.58
C GLU A 174 -21.70 11.06 17.42
N LYS A 175 -20.85 12.08 17.57
CA LYS A 175 -21.21 13.34 18.25
C LYS A 175 -22.37 14.06 17.57
N SER A 176 -22.37 14.15 16.24
CA SER A 176 -23.44 14.84 15.51
C SER A 176 -24.80 14.13 15.64
N ILE A 177 -24.79 12.79 15.73
CA ILE A 177 -26.01 12.00 15.95
C ILE A 177 -26.54 12.24 17.37
N PHE A 178 -25.65 12.27 18.36
CA PHE A 178 -26.00 12.53 19.76
C PHE A 178 -26.63 13.91 19.95
N GLU A 179 -26.05 14.95 19.34
CA GLU A 179 -26.58 16.32 19.40
C GLU A 179 -27.99 16.42 18.79
N ASN A 180 -28.24 15.77 17.65
CA ASN A 180 -29.57 15.74 17.04
C ASN A 180 -30.61 15.06 17.94
N ASN A 181 -30.26 13.96 18.61
CA ASN A 181 -31.20 13.23 19.48
C ASN A 181 -31.60 14.01 20.74
N ILE A 182 -30.76 14.93 21.23
CA ILE A 182 -31.10 15.82 22.34
C ILE A 182 -32.15 16.85 21.93
N GLN A 183 -32.16 17.27 20.66
CA GLN A 183 -33.04 18.33 20.19
C GLN A 183 -34.51 17.88 20.00
N TYR A 184 -34.76 16.57 19.94
CA TYR A 184 -36.08 15.97 19.72
C TYR A 184 -36.70 15.32 20.96
N ASN A 185 -36.00 15.30 22.09
CA ASN A 185 -36.51 14.85 23.40
C ASN A 185 -36.77 16.05 24.31
#